data_AF-A0A1H7E8P0-F1
#
_entry.id   AF-A0A1H7E8P0-F1
#
_cell.length_a   1.000
_cell.length_b   1.000
_cell.length_c   1.000
_cell.angle_alpha   90.00
_cell.angle_beta   90.00
_cell.angle_gamma   90.00
#
_symmetry.space_group_name_H-M   'P 1'
#
loop_
_entity.id
_entity.type
_entity.pdbx_description
1 polymer ?
#
loop_
_entity_poly.entity_id
_entity_poly.type
_entity_poly.pdbx_seq_one_letter_code
_entity_poly.pdbx_strand_id
1 'polypeptide(L)'
;MRAANDDEFKAIYALLEARDADRLSRPTKAEELVRLGENLQQMMKKSIELQVSRLGDTPGNRRAAVSFCYRFFREAMGISTASARAYIRCYEKFGDNFAATRILTYGELNALAGKNVSADHINAIVRAKEENPDMTREELMVLFRSLTKSDREDGCDEP
;
A
#
# COMPACT_ATOMS: atom_id res chain seq x y z
N MET A 1 33.87 25.38 -31.23
CA MET A 1 33.85 25.33 -29.75
C MET A 1 32.42 25.39 -29.19
N ARG A 2 31.50 26.25 -29.66
CA ARG A 2 30.09 26.29 -29.17
C ARG A 2 29.27 25.01 -29.44
N ALA A 3 29.36 24.40 -30.62
CA ALA A 3 28.56 23.22 -30.97
C ALA A 3 28.87 21.96 -30.13
N ALA A 4 30.13 21.78 -29.72
CA ALA A 4 30.53 20.65 -28.87
C ALA A 4 29.91 20.73 -27.46
N ASN A 5 29.77 21.95 -26.92
CA ASN A 5 29.14 22.16 -25.62
C ASN A 5 27.62 21.89 -25.65
N ASP A 6 26.97 22.15 -26.79
CA ASP A 6 25.53 21.88 -26.95
C ASP A 6 25.24 20.39 -27.04
N ASP A 7 26.12 19.61 -27.67
CA ASP A 7 25.99 18.15 -27.77
C ASP A 7 26.28 17.46 -26.43
N GLU A 8 27.27 17.94 -25.67
CA GLU A 8 27.53 17.47 -24.29
C GLU A 8 26.35 17.77 -23.36
N PHE A 9 25.76 18.96 -23.45
CA PHE A 9 24.60 19.34 -22.63
C PHE A 9 23.37 18.47 -22.97
N LYS A 10 23.11 18.22 -24.26
CA LYS A 10 22.05 17.30 -24.71
C LYS A 10 22.28 15.87 -24.22
N ALA A 11 23.52 15.38 -24.27
CA ALA A 11 23.85 14.05 -23.78
C ALA A 11 23.58 13.91 -22.27
N ILE A 12 23.94 14.92 -21.47
CA ILE A 12 23.65 14.94 -20.03
C ILE A 12 22.13 15.00 -19.78
N TYR A 13 21.40 15.82 -20.53
CA TYR A 13 19.95 15.91 -20.39
C TYR A 13 19.25 14.59 -20.73
N ALA A 14 19.64 13.94 -21.83
CA ALA A 14 19.12 12.62 -22.21
C ALA A 14 19.41 11.55 -21.14
N LEU A 15 20.57 11.61 -20.48
CA LEU A 15 20.89 10.73 -19.35
C LEU A 15 20.00 10.99 -18.13
N LEU A 16 19.65 12.25 -17.86
CA LEU A 16 18.71 12.61 -16.78
C LEU A 16 17.30 12.08 -17.08
N GLU A 17 16.80 12.29 -18.30
CA GLU A 17 15.49 11.77 -18.73
C GLU A 17 15.43 10.24 -18.66
N ALA A 18 16.47 9.56 -19.15
CA ALA A 18 16.55 8.10 -19.09
C ALA A 18 16.55 7.57 -17.64
N ARG A 19 17.25 8.27 -16.74
CA ARG A 19 17.29 7.95 -15.31
C ARG A 19 15.93 8.15 -14.64
N ASP A 20 15.24 9.24 -14.95
CA ASP A 20 13.91 9.50 -14.39
C ASP A 20 12.87 8.51 -14.90
N ALA A 21 12.94 8.14 -16.19
CA ALA A 21 12.13 7.07 -16.76
C ALA A 21 12.39 5.71 -16.08
N ASP A 22 13.66 5.34 -15.86
CA ASP A 22 14.01 4.10 -15.13
C ASP A 22 13.47 4.12 -13.70
N ARG A 23 13.66 5.22 -12.97
CA ARG A 23 13.11 5.40 -11.61
C ARG A 23 11.59 5.27 -11.60
N LEU A 24 10.91 5.82 -12.59
CA LEU A 24 9.45 5.70 -12.74
C LEU A 24 9.00 4.29 -13.16
N SER A 25 9.86 3.46 -13.73
CA SER A 25 9.52 2.08 -14.07
C SER A 25 9.65 1.11 -12.89
N ARG A 26 10.54 1.39 -11.94
CA ARG A 26 10.79 0.51 -10.79
C ARG A 26 9.64 0.57 -9.78
N PRO A 27 9.25 -0.57 -9.19
CA PRO A 27 8.29 -0.55 -8.10
C PRO A 27 8.89 0.16 -6.88
N THR A 28 8.09 0.98 -6.23
CA THR A 28 8.45 1.57 -4.94
C THR A 28 8.46 0.50 -3.85
N LYS A 29 9.08 0.83 -2.71
CA LYS A 29 9.04 -0.10 -1.57
C LYS A 29 7.62 -0.38 -1.08
N ALA A 30 6.73 0.61 -1.19
CA ALA A 30 5.33 0.44 -0.83
C ALA A 30 4.62 -0.54 -1.78
N GLU A 31 4.81 -0.40 -3.09
CA GLU A 31 4.28 -1.32 -4.10
C GLU A 31 4.76 -2.76 -3.87
N GLU A 32 6.05 -2.96 -3.59
CA GLU A 32 6.60 -4.28 -3.27
C GLU A 32 5.93 -4.92 -2.04
N LEU A 33 5.76 -4.15 -0.96
CA LEU A 33 5.19 -4.65 0.29
C LEU A 33 3.67 -4.90 0.19
N VAL A 34 2.97 -4.11 -0.62
CA VAL A 34 1.56 -4.34 -0.95
C VAL A 34 1.41 -5.60 -1.78
N ARG A 35 2.24 -5.82 -2.81
CA ARG A 35 2.25 -7.06 -3.59
C ARG A 35 2.61 -8.28 -2.73
N LEU A 36 3.52 -8.13 -1.78
CA LEU A 36 3.78 -9.18 -0.80
C LEU A 36 2.53 -9.48 0.04
N GLY A 37 1.79 -8.45 0.46
CA GLY A 37 0.50 -8.59 1.14
C GLY A 37 -0.52 -9.41 0.36
N GLU A 38 -0.64 -9.15 -0.94
CA GLU A 38 -1.48 -9.94 -1.86
C GLU A 38 -1.10 -11.42 -1.82
N ASN A 39 0.18 -11.72 -2.04
CA ASN A 39 0.69 -13.08 -2.05
C ASN A 39 0.39 -13.81 -0.73
N LEU A 40 0.64 -13.14 0.41
CA LEU A 40 0.34 -13.71 1.73
C LEU A 40 -1.16 -13.96 1.92
N GLN A 41 -2.03 -13.07 1.43
CA GLN A 41 -3.47 -13.26 1.50
C GLN A 41 -3.93 -14.44 0.64
N GLN A 42 -3.41 -14.58 -0.58
CA GLN A 42 -3.71 -15.71 -1.47
C GLN A 42 -3.26 -17.05 -0.85
N MET A 43 -2.06 -17.10 -0.28
CA MET A 43 -1.58 -18.28 0.45
C MET A 43 -2.49 -18.64 1.62
N MET A 44 -2.97 -17.63 2.37
CA MET A 44 -3.88 -17.84 3.48
C MET A 44 -5.24 -18.36 3.04
N LYS A 45 -5.83 -17.76 1.99
CA LYS A 45 -7.08 -18.24 1.37
C LYS A 45 -6.92 -19.71 0.95
N LYS A 46 -5.81 -20.04 0.27
CA LYS A 46 -5.57 -21.40 -0.19
C LYS A 46 -5.42 -22.41 0.95
N SER A 47 -4.73 -22.04 2.02
CA SER A 47 -4.61 -22.88 3.22
C SER A 47 -5.96 -23.16 3.86
N ILE A 48 -6.82 -22.13 3.98
CA ILE A 48 -8.18 -22.28 4.52
C ILE A 48 -9.01 -23.21 3.63
N GLU A 49 -9.00 -23.00 2.31
CA GLU A 49 -9.71 -23.87 1.35
C GLU A 49 -9.28 -25.34 1.46
N LEU A 50 -7.97 -25.60 1.52
CA LEU A 50 -7.43 -26.95 1.65
C LEU A 50 -7.82 -27.61 2.98
N GLN A 51 -7.79 -26.86 4.07
CA GLN A 51 -8.17 -27.38 5.39
C GLN A 51 -9.66 -27.69 5.47
N VAL A 52 -10.50 -26.79 4.98
CA VAL A 52 -11.95 -26.91 4.99
C VAL A 52 -12.43 -28.05 4.08
N SER A 53 -11.82 -28.18 2.89
CA SER A 53 -12.15 -29.29 1.97
C SER A 53 -11.76 -30.67 2.52
N ARG A 54 -10.72 -30.76 3.37
CA ARG A 54 -10.25 -32.03 3.95
C ARG A 54 -10.97 -32.42 5.24
N LEU A 55 -11.27 -31.46 6.11
CA LEU A 55 -11.72 -31.72 7.48
C LEU A 55 -13.12 -31.15 7.80
N GLY A 56 -13.78 -30.56 6.81
CA GLY A 56 -15.08 -29.90 6.96
C GLY A 56 -14.98 -28.42 7.34
N ASP A 57 -16.02 -27.66 6.99
CA ASP A 57 -16.08 -26.22 7.23
C ASP A 57 -16.54 -25.90 8.65
N THR A 58 -15.58 -25.67 9.55
CA THR A 58 -15.86 -25.25 10.91
C THR A 58 -15.00 -24.05 11.30
N PRO A 59 -15.46 -23.18 12.21
CA PRO A 59 -14.63 -22.09 12.75
C PRO A 59 -13.32 -22.58 13.38
N GLY A 60 -13.28 -23.81 13.90
CA GLY A 60 -12.07 -24.44 14.42
C GLY A 60 -11.06 -24.71 13.31
N ASN A 61 -11.49 -25.37 12.24
CA ASN A 61 -10.64 -25.72 11.10
C ASN A 61 -10.12 -24.48 10.36
N ARG A 62 -10.97 -23.46 10.15
CA ARG A 62 -10.54 -22.17 9.57
C ARG A 62 -9.45 -21.50 10.41
N ARG A 63 -9.62 -21.44 11.73
CA ARG A 63 -8.62 -20.87 12.65
C ARG A 63 -7.32 -21.66 12.65
N ALA A 64 -7.39 -22.99 12.61
CA ALA A 64 -6.22 -23.85 12.52
C ALA A 64 -5.42 -23.58 11.23
N ALA A 65 -6.09 -23.44 10.08
CA ALA A 65 -5.45 -23.11 8.80
C ALA A 65 -4.76 -21.74 8.82
N VAL A 66 -5.42 -20.73 9.40
CA VAL A 66 -4.85 -19.38 9.58
C VAL A 66 -3.60 -19.43 10.46
N SER A 67 -3.66 -20.10 11.62
CA SER A 67 -2.51 -20.27 12.51
C SER A 67 -1.35 -20.99 11.84
N PHE A 68 -1.64 -22.03 11.05
CA PHE A 68 -0.64 -22.73 10.25
C PHE A 68 0.04 -21.79 9.24
N CYS A 69 -0.73 -20.98 8.52
CA CYS A 69 -0.18 -20.02 7.56
C CYS A 69 0.74 -18.98 8.22
N TYR A 70 0.33 -18.39 9.34
CA TYR A 70 1.20 -17.44 10.05
C TYR A 70 2.48 -18.09 10.57
N ARG A 71 2.41 -19.34 11.03
CA ARG A 71 3.59 -20.11 11.39
C ARG A 71 4.51 -20.30 10.18
N PHE A 72 3.94 -20.69 9.03
CA PHE A 72 4.69 -20.82 7.79
C PHE A 72 5.37 -19.51 7.37
N PHE A 73 4.67 -18.37 7.40
CA PHE A 73 5.27 -17.08 7.05
C PHE A 73 6.48 -16.74 7.95
N ARG A 74 6.37 -17.06 9.24
CA ARG A 74 7.48 -16.84 10.18
C ARG A 74 8.65 -17.76 9.92
N GLU A 75 8.40 -19.06 9.78
CA GLU A 75 9.46 -20.08 9.74
C GLU A 75 10.10 -20.23 8.37
N ALA A 76 9.31 -20.14 7.29
CA ALA A 76 9.80 -20.31 5.93
C ALA A 76 10.22 -18.99 5.26
N MET A 77 9.57 -17.88 5.61
CA MET A 77 9.81 -16.58 4.95
C MET A 77 10.50 -15.56 5.86
N GLY A 78 10.67 -15.85 7.16
CA GLY A 78 11.22 -14.90 8.13
C GLY A 78 10.31 -13.71 8.43
N ILE A 79 9.02 -13.79 8.07
CA ILE A 79 8.07 -12.68 8.22
C ILE A 79 7.31 -12.84 9.54
N SER A 80 7.42 -11.86 10.43
CA SER A 80 6.67 -11.88 11.69
C SER A 80 5.16 -11.88 11.45
N THR A 81 4.38 -12.47 12.35
CA THR A 81 2.91 -12.44 12.30
C THR A 81 2.36 -11.02 12.22
N ALA A 82 2.99 -10.07 12.93
CA ALA A 82 2.58 -8.67 12.91
C ALA A 82 2.81 -8.03 11.54
N SER A 83 3.98 -8.26 10.94
CA SER A 83 4.32 -7.78 9.60
C SER A 83 3.40 -8.39 8.54
N ALA A 84 3.18 -9.71 8.58
CA ALA A 84 2.29 -10.39 7.64
C ALA A 84 0.86 -9.81 7.70
N ARG A 85 0.32 -9.58 8.90
CA ARG A 85 -0.98 -8.92 9.09
C ARG A 85 -1.00 -7.51 8.50
N ALA A 86 0.06 -6.73 8.73
CA ALA A 86 0.16 -5.38 8.23
C ALA A 86 0.22 -5.36 6.69
N TYR A 87 1.01 -6.24 6.06
CA TYR A 87 1.08 -6.35 4.60
C TYR A 87 -0.26 -6.75 3.99
N ILE A 88 -0.90 -7.80 4.52
CA ILE A 88 -2.22 -8.26 4.06
C ILE A 88 -3.24 -7.13 4.18
N ARG A 89 -3.30 -6.43 5.32
CA ARG A 89 -4.25 -5.32 5.52
C ARG A 89 -4.00 -4.15 4.58
N CYS A 90 -2.74 -3.80 4.33
CA CYS A 90 -2.41 -2.76 3.35
C CYS A 90 -2.88 -3.15 1.95
N TYR A 91 -2.66 -4.41 1.54
CA TYR A 91 -3.18 -4.91 0.27
C TYR A 91 -4.71 -4.86 0.21
N GLU A 92 -5.40 -5.35 1.23
CA GLU A 92 -6.87 -5.32 1.29
C GLU A 92 -7.45 -3.91 1.14
N LYS A 93 -6.71 -2.90 1.60
CA LYS A 93 -7.18 -1.51 1.58
C LYS A 93 -6.75 -0.73 0.34
N PHE A 94 -5.55 -0.99 -0.19
CA PHE A 94 -4.92 -0.16 -1.21
C PHE A 94 -4.47 -0.93 -2.46
N GLY A 95 -4.67 -2.25 -2.51
CA GLY A 95 -4.22 -3.09 -3.62
C GLY A 95 -4.74 -2.66 -4.98
N ASP A 96 -5.94 -2.08 -5.01
CA ASP A 96 -6.59 -1.56 -6.23
C ASP A 96 -6.33 -0.06 -6.47
N ASN A 97 -5.64 0.63 -5.56
CA ASN A 97 -5.32 2.06 -5.69
C ASN A 97 -3.83 2.25 -5.98
N PHE A 98 -3.46 2.10 -7.26
CA PHE A 98 -2.09 2.24 -7.73
C PHE A 98 -1.47 3.59 -7.33
N ALA A 99 -2.21 4.68 -7.45
CA ALA A 99 -1.74 6.02 -7.08
C ALA A 99 -1.33 6.08 -5.61
N ALA A 100 -2.16 5.55 -4.70
CA ALA A 100 -1.83 5.48 -3.28
C ALA A 100 -0.57 4.66 -3.02
N THR A 101 -0.43 3.49 -3.64
CA THR A 101 0.77 2.65 -3.45
C THR A 101 2.04 3.26 -4.05
N ARG A 102 1.88 4.12 -5.05
CA ARG A 102 2.98 4.79 -5.75
C ARG A 102 3.49 6.01 -5.00
N ILE A 103 2.56 6.80 -4.45
CA ILE A 103 2.84 8.12 -3.89
C ILE A 103 3.07 8.06 -2.37
N LEU A 104 2.36 7.18 -1.67
CA LEU A 104 2.48 7.04 -0.23
C LEU A 104 3.56 6.03 0.14
N THR A 105 4.26 6.32 1.22
CA THR A 105 5.17 5.37 1.85
C THR A 105 4.37 4.23 2.50
N TYR A 106 5.02 3.08 2.68
CA TYR A 106 4.40 1.96 3.39
C TYR A 106 3.94 2.32 4.81
N GLY A 107 4.68 3.18 5.51
CA GLY A 107 4.33 3.63 6.86
C GLY A 107 3.04 4.44 6.92
N GLU A 108 2.81 5.30 5.93
CA GLU A 108 1.57 6.07 5.77
C GLU A 108 0.40 5.15 5.40
N LEU A 109 0.59 4.25 4.42
CA LEU A 109 -0.42 3.25 4.05
C LEU A 109 -0.82 2.41 5.27
N ASN A 110 0.14 1.89 6.03
CA ASN A 110 -0.16 1.08 7.22
C ASN A 110 -0.88 1.89 8.32
N ALA A 111 -0.61 3.19 8.45
CA ALA A 111 -1.33 4.07 9.37
C ALA A 111 -2.80 4.25 8.99
N LEU A 112 -3.06 4.34 7.69
CA LEU A 112 -4.40 4.49 7.10
C LEU A 112 -5.16 3.15 7.07
N ALA A 113 -4.47 2.03 6.85
CA ALA A 113 -5.06 0.69 6.70
C ALA A 113 -5.93 0.27 7.90
N GLY A 114 -5.63 0.76 9.10
CA GLY A 114 -6.39 0.49 10.32
C GLY A 114 -7.61 1.39 10.54
N LYS A 115 -7.94 2.29 9.61
CA LYS A 115 -8.97 3.32 9.76
C LYS A 115 -10.08 3.16 8.74
N ASN A 116 -11.24 3.74 9.02
CA ASN A 116 -12.33 3.80 8.06
C ASN A 116 -12.07 4.87 6.99
N VAL A 117 -11.12 4.58 6.10
CA VAL A 117 -10.74 5.47 4.99
C VAL A 117 -11.62 5.14 3.79
N SER A 118 -12.28 6.13 3.19
CA SER A 118 -13.06 5.99 1.96
C SER A 118 -12.15 6.13 0.75
N ALA A 119 -12.64 5.81 -0.46
CA ALA A 119 -11.88 6.07 -1.68
C ALA A 119 -11.57 7.57 -1.85
N ASP A 120 -12.54 8.43 -1.52
CA ASP A 120 -12.40 9.90 -1.62
C ASP A 120 -11.34 10.43 -0.65
N HIS A 121 -11.31 9.91 0.58
CA HIS A 121 -10.25 10.19 1.54
C HIS A 121 -8.86 9.86 0.98
N ILE A 122 -8.72 8.70 0.32
CA ILE A 122 -7.44 8.28 -0.26
C ILE A 122 -7.05 9.23 -1.39
N ASN A 123 -7.96 9.53 -2.29
CA ASN A 123 -7.71 10.41 -3.43
C ASN A 123 -7.30 11.82 -2.99
N ALA A 124 -7.97 12.38 -1.98
CA ALA A 124 -7.62 13.68 -1.41
C ALA A 124 -6.22 13.68 -0.78
N ILE A 125 -5.87 12.62 -0.02
CA ILE A 125 -4.54 12.48 0.59
C ILE A 125 -3.46 12.32 -0.49
N VAL A 126 -3.72 11.51 -1.51
CA VAL A 126 -2.79 11.29 -2.63
C VAL A 126 -2.52 12.61 -3.34
N ARG A 127 -3.57 13.35 -3.70
CA ARG A 127 -3.43 14.67 -4.34
C ARG A 127 -2.64 15.65 -3.46
N ALA A 128 -2.94 15.70 -2.17
CA ALA A 128 -2.23 16.59 -1.26
C ALA A 128 -0.73 16.23 -1.12
N LYS A 129 -0.39 14.94 -1.22
CA LYS A 129 1.01 14.46 -1.23
C LYS A 129 1.71 14.72 -2.57
N GLU A 130 0.99 14.71 -3.69
CA GLU A 130 1.53 15.13 -4.99
C GLU A 130 1.85 16.63 -5.00
N GLU A 131 0.97 17.46 -4.43
CA GLU A 131 1.16 18.90 -4.30
C GLU A 131 2.24 19.26 -3.26
N ASN A 132 2.42 18.43 -2.23
CA ASN A 132 3.47 18.56 -1.22
C ASN A 132 4.18 17.21 -0.93
N PRO A 133 5.21 16.86 -1.72
CA PRO A 133 5.94 15.59 -1.57
C PRO A 133 6.60 15.39 -0.20
N ASP A 134 6.96 16.49 0.47
CA ASP A 134 7.63 16.48 1.79
C ASP A 134 6.65 16.40 2.97
N MET A 135 5.33 16.33 2.69
CA MET A 135 4.32 16.19 3.73
C MET A 135 4.67 15.03 4.67
N THR A 136 4.74 15.32 5.97
CA THR A 136 5.05 14.32 6.97
C THR A 136 3.88 13.37 7.19
N ARG A 137 4.16 12.21 7.78
CA ARG A 137 3.11 11.27 8.19
C ARG A 137 2.13 11.92 9.18
N GLU A 138 2.64 12.76 10.08
CA GLU A 138 1.84 13.50 11.06
C GLU A 138 0.85 14.45 10.38
N GLU A 139 1.31 15.25 9.41
CA GLU A 139 0.48 16.18 8.63
C GLU A 139 -0.56 15.43 7.80
N LEU A 140 -0.16 14.33 7.14
CA LEU A 140 -1.09 13.45 6.44
C LEU A 140 -2.19 12.95 7.39
N MET A 141 -1.84 12.56 8.61
CA MET A 141 -2.80 12.11 9.60
C MET A 141 -3.69 13.23 10.14
N VAL A 142 -3.22 14.49 10.16
CA VAL A 142 -4.04 15.66 10.46
C VAL A 142 -5.06 15.88 9.34
N LEU A 143 -4.62 15.86 8.08
CA LEU A 143 -5.49 15.99 6.91
C LEU A 143 -6.56 14.89 6.88
N PHE A 144 -6.19 13.64 7.11
CA PHE A 144 -7.17 12.55 7.20
C PHE A 144 -8.24 12.84 8.26
N ARG A 145 -7.85 13.36 9.43
CA ARG A 145 -8.82 13.69 10.50
C ARG A 145 -9.74 14.84 10.11
N SER A 146 -9.26 15.86 9.40
CA SER A 146 -10.13 16.96 8.95
C SER A 146 -11.15 16.47 7.92
N LEU A 147 -10.74 15.64 6.96
CA LEU A 147 -11.66 15.08 5.97
C LEU A 147 -12.75 14.21 6.62
N THR A 148 -12.38 13.35 7.58
CA THR A 148 -13.37 12.54 8.29
C THR A 148 -14.32 13.35 9.19
N LYS A 149 -13.97 14.61 9.51
CA LYS A 149 -14.84 15.52 10.25
C LYS A 149 -15.83 16.22 9.32
N SER A 150 -15.39 16.71 8.16
CA SER A 150 -16.29 17.31 7.17
C SER A 150 -17.37 16.33 6.74
N ASP A 151 -17.02 15.06 6.48
CA ASP A 151 -17.98 14.00 6.14
C ASP A 151 -19.10 13.81 7.18
N ARG A 152 -18.82 14.12 8.45
CA ARG A 152 -19.81 14.00 9.54
C ARG A 152 -20.68 15.24 9.69
N GLU A 153 -20.16 16.40 9.31
CA GLU A 153 -20.86 17.67 9.36
C GLU A 153 -21.81 17.79 8.15
N ASP A 154 -21.39 17.32 6.98
CA ASP A 154 -22.19 17.31 5.74
C ASP A 154 -23.31 16.25 5.74
N GLY A 155 -23.20 15.21 6.59
CA GLY A 155 -24.20 14.15 6.73
C GLY A 155 -25.36 14.45 7.70
N CYS A 156 -25.41 15.66 8.28
CA CYS A 156 -26.47 16.08 9.21
C CYS A 156 -27.62 16.89 8.57
N ASP A 157 -27.56 17.14 7.26
CA ASP A 157 -28.60 17.86 6.51
C ASP A 157 -29.34 16.93 5.52
N GLU A 158 -30.13 15.97 6.03
CA GLU A 158 -31.29 15.46 5.28
C GLU A 158 -32.51 15.33 6.22
N PRO A 159 -33.65 16.00 5.91
CA PRO A 159 -34.88 15.96 6.72
C PRO A 159 -35.69 14.66 6.59
#